data_AF-A0A3M8A058-F1
#
_entry.id   AF-A0A3M8A058-F1
#
_cell.length_a   1.000
_cell.length_b   1.000
_cell.length_c   1.000
_cell.angle_alpha   90.00
_cell.angle_beta   90.00
_cell.angle_gamma   90.00
#
_symmetry.space_group_name_H-M   'P 1'
#
loop_
_entity.id
_entity.type
_entity.pdbx_description
1 polymer ?
#
loop_
_entity_poly.entity_id
_entity_poly.type
_entity_poly.pdbx_seq_one_letter_code
_entity_poly.pdbx_strand_id
1 'polypeptide(L)'
;MSDIPGTAPTPDPATDYARRVDPAGFSWSALEGAAFRGHPPVAQALARSSAERAEAPASGSGWGRLLAGLPAFVVLLAPVLAPGVIIAFGRGADARVGAVVVAGVLAVAHVLLRVGEWVRLGRGIPVGTPREALLAAISVPFGLLATVLAGMVAAAAAAAASPAAPAAPAAWASVAALAAMTASCVVAVPVLRRAAKRGLALPRTAAAEAQAAVDSLDRSDRAAVTADVASALALLAERGVISDVERDRALRAPLAGLERHARSTEGAPHRA
;
A
#
# COMPACT_ATOMS: atom_id res chain seq x y z
N MET A 1 -22.64 1.38 -55.10
CA MET A 1 -21.25 1.07 -54.72
C MET A 1 -20.92 1.99 -53.56
N SER A 2 -21.05 1.49 -52.34
CA SER A 2 -20.67 2.23 -51.13
C SER A 2 -19.21 1.90 -50.84
N ASP A 3 -18.33 2.90 -51.00
CA ASP A 3 -16.96 2.83 -50.52
C ASP A 3 -17.01 2.75 -48.99
N ILE A 4 -16.67 1.59 -48.44
CA ILE A 4 -16.38 1.45 -47.01
C ILE A 4 -15.03 2.13 -46.81
N PRO A 5 -14.93 3.23 -46.04
CA PRO A 5 -13.64 3.86 -45.77
C PRO A 5 -12.77 2.84 -45.06
N GLY A 6 -11.73 2.37 -45.75
CA GLY A 6 -10.73 1.50 -45.19
C GLY A 6 -10.05 2.22 -44.03
N THR A 7 -10.43 1.86 -42.81
CA THR A 7 -9.65 2.18 -41.62
C THR A 7 -8.27 1.56 -41.84
N ALA A 8 -7.28 2.40 -42.13
CA ALA A 8 -5.90 1.96 -42.21
C ALA A 8 -5.59 1.12 -40.95
N PRO A 9 -4.92 -0.03 -41.08
CA PRO A 9 -4.58 -0.85 -39.93
C PRO A 9 -3.83 0.02 -38.93
N THR A 10 -4.41 0.19 -37.75
CA THR A 10 -3.75 0.88 -36.66
C THR A 10 -2.45 0.14 -36.40
N PRO A 11 -1.28 0.80 -36.51
CA PRO A 11 0.00 0.10 -36.41
C PRO A 11 0.11 -0.56 -35.03
N ASP A 12 0.43 -1.86 -35.02
CA ASP A 12 0.64 -2.72 -33.84
C ASP A 12 1.73 -2.14 -32.92
N PRO A 13 1.35 -1.38 -31.88
CA PRO A 13 2.30 -0.48 -31.22
C PRO A 13 3.30 -1.21 -30.32
N ALA A 14 2.94 -2.36 -29.71
CA ALA A 14 3.86 -3.19 -28.93
C ALA A 14 4.82 -3.95 -29.84
N THR A 15 4.32 -4.52 -30.94
CA THR A 15 5.17 -5.20 -31.95
C THR A 15 6.18 -4.23 -32.56
N ASP A 16 5.77 -2.98 -32.81
CA ASP A 16 6.66 -1.91 -33.25
C ASP A 16 7.74 -1.55 -32.24
N TYR A 17 7.42 -1.56 -30.94
CA TYR A 17 8.43 -1.43 -29.90
C TYR A 17 9.39 -2.63 -29.90
N ALA A 18 8.88 -3.86 -29.98
CA ALA A 18 9.67 -5.08 -30.05
C ALA A 18 10.59 -5.13 -31.28
N ARG A 19 10.21 -4.50 -32.40
CA ARG A 19 11.08 -4.33 -33.58
C ARG A 19 12.24 -3.37 -33.36
N ARG A 20 12.08 -2.33 -32.54
CA ARG A 20 13.09 -1.27 -32.38
C ARG A 20 14.00 -1.45 -31.18
N VAL A 21 13.54 -2.15 -30.14
CA VAL A 21 14.27 -2.29 -28.89
C VAL A 21 15.50 -3.19 -29.05
N ASP A 22 16.59 -2.83 -28.37
CA ASP A 22 17.77 -3.66 -28.19
C ASP A 22 17.69 -4.41 -26.84
N PRO A 23 18.50 -5.46 -26.63
CA PRO A 23 18.48 -6.19 -25.36
C PRO A 23 18.77 -5.31 -24.14
N ALA A 24 19.65 -4.30 -24.27
CA ALA A 24 20.07 -3.45 -23.16
C ALA A 24 19.03 -2.38 -22.75
N GLY A 25 18.19 -1.95 -23.68
CA GLY A 25 17.14 -0.96 -23.51
C GLY A 25 15.75 -1.55 -23.28
N PHE A 26 15.65 -2.88 -23.17
CA PHE A 26 14.37 -3.54 -22.94
C PHE A 26 13.80 -3.22 -21.56
N SER A 27 12.55 -2.75 -21.57
CA SER A 27 11.73 -2.57 -20.37
C SER A 27 10.33 -3.17 -20.56
N TRP A 28 9.90 -3.96 -19.56
CA TRP A 28 8.54 -4.48 -19.47
C TRP A 28 7.48 -3.38 -19.40
N SER A 29 7.76 -2.28 -18.69
CA SER A 29 6.83 -1.15 -18.60
C SER A 29 6.72 -0.36 -19.89
N ALA A 30 7.81 -0.27 -20.66
CA ALA A 30 7.81 0.38 -21.97
C ALA A 30 7.04 -0.45 -23.02
N LEU A 31 7.20 -1.78 -23.00
CA LEU A 31 6.40 -2.69 -23.83
C LEU A 31 4.90 -2.54 -23.53
N GLU A 32 4.53 -2.58 -22.25
CA GLU A 32 3.14 -2.46 -21.81
C GLU A 32 2.57 -1.06 -22.13
N GLY A 33 3.35 0.00 -21.90
CA GLY A 33 2.97 1.36 -22.28
C GLY A 33 2.80 1.54 -23.80
N ALA A 34 3.61 0.85 -24.61
CA ALA A 34 3.46 0.84 -26.07
C ALA A 34 2.16 0.14 -26.48
N ALA A 35 1.85 -1.04 -25.91
CA ALA A 35 0.63 -1.79 -26.20
C ALA A 35 -0.65 -0.97 -25.99
N PHE A 36 -0.67 -0.11 -24.96
CA PHE A 36 -1.81 0.74 -24.64
C PHE A 36 -1.73 2.17 -25.19
N ARG A 37 -0.84 2.47 -26.15
CA ARG A 37 -0.68 3.82 -26.71
C ARG A 37 -1.97 4.37 -27.33
N GLY A 38 -2.80 3.51 -27.92
CA GLY A 38 -4.13 3.86 -28.45
C GLY A 38 -5.19 4.12 -27.38
N HIS A 39 -4.90 3.86 -26.11
CA HIS A 39 -5.82 3.99 -24.98
C HIS A 39 -5.23 4.91 -23.89
N PRO A 40 -5.24 6.25 -24.09
CA PRO A 40 -4.57 7.20 -23.19
C PRO A 40 -4.93 7.06 -21.70
N PRO A 41 -6.21 6.82 -21.31
CA PRO A 41 -6.55 6.62 -19.90
C PRO A 41 -5.84 5.42 -19.28
N VAL A 42 -5.71 4.32 -20.02
CA VAL A 42 -5.03 3.10 -19.58
C VAL A 42 -3.52 3.34 -19.50
N ALA A 43 -2.94 3.96 -20.52
CA ALA A 43 -1.51 4.30 -20.54
C ALA A 43 -1.11 5.21 -19.36
N GLN A 44 -1.93 6.20 -19.02
CA GLN A 44 -1.70 7.07 -17.86
C GLN A 44 -1.80 6.31 -16.53
N ALA A 45 -2.76 5.40 -16.39
CA ALA A 45 -2.90 4.58 -15.19
C ALA A 45 -1.69 3.62 -15.03
N LEU A 46 -1.21 3.04 -16.14
CA LEU A 46 0.01 2.23 -16.18
C LEU A 46 1.25 3.03 -15.82
N ALA A 47 1.41 4.23 -16.37
CA ALA A 47 2.53 5.12 -16.06
C ALA A 47 2.56 5.48 -14.56
N ARG A 48 1.40 5.82 -13.98
CA ARG A 48 1.27 6.07 -12.53
C ARG A 48 1.61 4.83 -11.71
N SER A 49 1.15 3.65 -12.14
CA SER A 49 1.47 2.36 -11.53
C SER A 49 2.96 2.02 -11.57
N SER A 50 3.64 2.31 -12.67
CA SER A 50 5.09 2.12 -12.79
C SER A 50 5.88 3.18 -12.03
N ALA A 51 5.43 4.43 -11.99
CA ALA A 51 6.04 5.51 -11.20
C ALA A 51 5.95 5.25 -9.69
N GLU A 52 4.77 4.91 -9.16
CA GLU A 52 4.59 4.52 -7.75
C GLU A 52 5.51 3.35 -7.37
N ARG A 53 5.75 2.43 -8.32
CA ARG A 53 6.68 1.30 -8.14
C ARG A 53 8.16 1.65 -8.30
N ALA A 54 8.49 2.72 -9.02
CA ALA A 54 9.86 3.21 -9.15
C ALA A 54 10.26 4.08 -7.94
N GLU A 55 9.30 4.85 -7.41
CA GLU A 55 9.42 5.58 -6.15
C GLU A 55 9.47 4.65 -4.93
N ALA A 56 8.88 3.46 -5.04
CA ALA A 56 9.12 2.40 -4.06
C ALA A 56 10.63 2.07 -4.07
N PRO A 57 11.36 2.30 -2.95
CA PRO A 57 12.82 2.31 -2.95
C PRO A 57 13.40 1.03 -3.58
N ALA A 58 14.08 1.21 -4.71
CA ALA A 58 14.80 0.14 -5.38
C ALA A 58 15.96 -0.32 -4.49
N SER A 59 16.14 -1.64 -4.39
CA SER A 59 17.38 -2.32 -3.96
C SER A 59 18.03 -1.98 -2.61
N GLY A 60 17.33 -1.39 -1.63
CA GLY A 60 17.73 -1.58 -0.23
C GLY A 60 17.54 -3.04 0.18
N SER A 61 18.49 -3.63 0.94
CA SER A 61 18.33 -4.95 1.57
C SER A 61 16.91 -5.05 2.15
N GLY A 62 16.25 -6.21 2.06
CA GLY A 62 14.87 -6.37 2.56
C GLY A 62 14.67 -5.78 3.96
N TRP A 63 15.74 -5.83 4.77
CA TRP A 63 15.88 -5.17 6.06
C TRP A 63 15.85 -3.64 6.02
N GLY A 64 16.62 -2.96 5.17
CA GLY A 64 16.60 -1.50 5.06
C GLY A 64 15.22 -0.94 4.69
N ARG A 65 14.47 -1.66 3.84
CA ARG A 65 13.09 -1.30 3.48
C ARG A 65 12.09 -1.57 4.60
N LEU A 66 12.22 -2.72 5.26
CA LEU A 66 11.46 -3.04 6.47
C LEU A 66 11.68 -1.96 7.53
N LEU A 67 12.94 -1.56 7.78
CA LEU A 67 13.33 -0.56 8.75
C LEU A 67 12.90 0.86 8.39
N ALA A 68 12.91 1.25 7.11
CA ALA A 68 12.42 2.57 6.68
C ALA A 68 10.89 2.71 6.83
N GLY A 69 10.14 1.62 6.61
CA GLY A 69 8.70 1.55 6.86
C GLY A 69 8.32 1.20 8.30
N LEU A 70 9.28 0.71 9.10
CA LEU A 70 9.05 0.20 10.44
C LEU A 70 8.44 1.25 11.38
N PRO A 71 8.89 2.52 11.42
CA PRO A 71 8.32 3.51 12.32
C PRO A 71 6.84 3.75 12.01
N ALA A 72 6.49 3.91 10.73
CA ALA A 72 5.10 4.08 10.32
C ALA A 72 4.27 2.84 10.62
N PHE A 73 4.81 1.65 10.37
CA PHE A 73 4.16 0.38 10.67
C PHE A 73 3.95 0.15 12.17
N VAL A 74 4.95 0.45 12.99
CA VAL A 74 4.91 0.34 14.46
C VAL A 74 3.90 1.33 15.03
N VAL A 75 3.87 2.57 14.54
CA VAL A 75 2.87 3.56 14.95
C VAL A 75 1.46 3.13 14.50
N LEU A 76 1.32 2.54 13.32
CA LEU A 76 0.03 2.02 12.85
C LEU A 76 -0.47 0.85 13.72
N LEU A 77 0.45 -0.01 14.18
CA LEU A 77 0.18 -1.12 15.09
C LEU A 77 0.17 -0.73 16.57
N ALA A 78 0.40 0.54 16.91
CA ALA A 78 0.44 1.00 18.29
C ALA A 78 -0.75 0.53 19.15
N PRO A 79 -2.01 0.54 18.67
CA PRO A 79 -3.14 0.04 19.45
C PRO A 79 -3.01 -1.44 19.84
N VAL A 80 -2.41 -2.25 18.97
CA VAL A 80 -2.21 -3.70 19.17
C VAL A 80 -0.97 -3.97 20.03
N LEU A 81 0.09 -3.17 19.85
CA LEU A 81 1.35 -3.33 20.58
C LEU A 81 1.26 -2.81 22.02
N ALA A 82 0.49 -1.74 22.27
CA ALA A 82 0.43 -1.08 23.57
C ALA A 82 0.05 -2.02 24.74
N PRO A 83 -0.97 -2.90 24.66
CA PRO A 83 -1.26 -3.88 25.71
C PRO A 83 -0.08 -4.82 25.96
N GLY A 84 0.53 -5.34 24.88
CA GLY A 84 1.67 -6.25 24.97
C GLY A 84 2.88 -5.61 25.63
N VAL A 85 3.17 -4.36 25.30
CA VAL A 85 4.25 -3.57 25.92
C VAL A 85 3.97 -3.36 27.41
N ILE A 86 2.75 -2.97 27.78
CA ILE A 86 2.37 -2.76 29.19
C ILE A 86 2.50 -4.06 29.99
N ILE A 87 2.07 -5.20 29.43
CA ILE A 87 2.14 -6.51 30.09
C ILE A 87 3.59 -7.01 30.20
N ALA A 88 4.35 -6.98 29.10
CA ALA A 88 5.70 -7.55 29.03
C ALA A 88 6.69 -6.79 29.93
N PHE A 89 6.60 -5.46 29.96
CA PHE A 89 7.49 -4.60 30.74
C PHE A 89 6.90 -4.23 32.12
N GLY A 90 5.75 -4.80 32.49
CA GLY A 90 5.07 -4.55 33.76
C GLY A 90 5.70 -5.21 34.99
N ARG A 91 6.88 -5.84 34.87
CA ARG A 91 7.56 -6.52 35.99
C ARG A 91 8.54 -5.58 36.69
N GLY A 92 8.00 -4.61 37.43
CA GLY A 92 8.76 -3.65 38.25
C GLY A 92 8.06 -2.29 38.33
N ALA A 93 8.17 -1.56 39.45
CA ALA A 93 7.51 -0.27 39.62
C ALA A 93 8.00 0.76 38.59
N ASP A 94 9.31 0.87 38.38
CA ASP A 94 9.91 1.81 37.43
C ASP A 94 9.70 1.40 35.97
N ALA A 95 9.77 0.09 35.68
CA ALA A 95 9.55 -0.45 34.34
C ALA A 95 8.10 -0.24 33.84
N ARG A 96 7.11 -0.27 34.75
CA ARG A 96 5.70 0.03 34.44
C ARG A 96 5.50 1.46 33.98
N VAL A 97 6.12 2.44 34.66
CA VAL A 97 5.99 3.85 34.30
C VAL A 97 6.62 4.12 32.93
N GLY A 98 7.81 3.57 32.68
CA GLY A 98 8.47 3.67 31.37
C GLY A 98 7.63 3.07 30.23
N ALA A 99 7.05 1.88 30.44
CA ALA A 99 6.20 1.23 29.44
C ALA A 99 4.95 2.04 29.10
N VAL A 100 4.31 2.63 30.12
CA VAL A 100 3.12 3.48 29.96
C VAL A 100 3.46 4.78 29.21
N VAL A 101 4.62 5.39 29.47
CA VAL A 101 5.09 6.58 28.75
C VAL A 101 5.36 6.26 27.27
N VAL A 102 6.06 5.15 26.97
CA VAL A 102 6.31 4.71 25.58
C VAL A 102 4.99 4.45 24.84
N ALA A 103 4.05 3.76 25.48
CA ALA A 103 2.72 3.53 24.93
C ALA A 103 1.97 4.85 24.67
N GLY A 104 2.08 5.83 25.58
CA GLY A 104 1.53 7.16 25.43
C GLY A 104 2.11 7.92 24.23
N VAL A 105 3.43 7.90 24.03
CA VAL A 105 4.10 8.52 22.87
C VAL A 105 3.63 7.89 21.56
N LEU A 106 3.58 6.55 21.50
CA LEU A 106 3.06 5.83 20.33
C LEU A 106 1.59 6.18 20.05
N ALA A 107 0.78 6.32 21.08
CA ALA A 107 -0.61 6.72 20.97
C ALA A 107 -0.77 8.14 20.40
N VAL A 108 0.03 9.10 20.87
CA VAL A 108 0.03 10.47 20.31
C VAL A 108 0.46 10.47 18.84
N ALA A 109 1.54 9.76 18.50
CA ALA A 109 2.00 9.65 17.11
C ALA A 109 0.91 9.05 16.21
N HIS A 110 0.19 8.01 16.69
CA HIS A 110 -0.92 7.40 15.97
C HIS A 110 -2.05 8.40 15.71
N VAL A 111 -2.46 9.15 16.75
CA VAL A 111 -3.52 10.17 16.63
C VAL A 111 -3.13 11.24 15.62
N LEU A 112 -1.90 11.74 15.66
CA LEU A 112 -1.42 12.76 14.72
C LEU A 112 -1.44 12.26 13.28
N LEU A 113 -1.01 11.01 13.03
CA LEU A 113 -1.12 10.40 11.70
C LEU A 113 -2.57 10.33 11.22
N ARG A 114 -3.49 9.86 12.08
CA ARG A 114 -4.92 9.76 11.74
C ARG A 114 -5.56 11.12 11.48
N VAL A 115 -5.24 12.14 12.26
CA VAL A 115 -5.71 13.51 12.03
C VAL A 115 -5.17 14.03 10.69
N GLY A 116 -3.90 13.79 10.37
CA GLY A 116 -3.31 14.14 9.08
C GLY A 116 -4.03 13.48 7.90
N GLU A 117 -4.36 12.19 8.02
CA GLU A 117 -5.17 11.47 7.04
C GLU A 117 -6.56 12.09 6.87
N TRP A 118 -7.25 12.42 7.97
CA TRP A 118 -8.58 13.05 7.89
C TRP A 118 -8.54 14.44 7.28
N VAL A 119 -7.52 15.23 7.57
CA VAL A 119 -7.31 16.55 6.93
C VAL A 119 -7.10 16.39 5.43
N ARG A 120 -6.30 15.40 5.01
CA ARG A 120 -6.09 15.09 3.58
C ARG A 120 -7.39 14.63 2.91
N LEU A 121 -8.17 13.75 3.55
CA LEU A 121 -9.50 13.34 3.08
C LEU A 121 -10.44 14.54 2.94
N GLY A 122 -10.43 15.47 3.91
CA GLY A 122 -11.22 16.69 3.88
C GLY A 122 -10.86 17.63 2.72
N ARG A 123 -9.61 17.56 2.24
CA ARG A 123 -9.13 18.27 1.04
C ARG A 123 -9.40 17.53 -0.27
N GLY A 124 -10.14 16.41 -0.24
CA GLY A 124 -10.42 15.59 -1.41
C GLY A 124 -9.21 14.78 -1.89
N ILE A 125 -8.12 14.72 -1.11
CA ILE A 125 -6.98 13.87 -1.42
C ILE A 125 -7.37 12.45 -0.98
N PRO A 126 -7.33 11.43 -1.87
CA PRO A 126 -7.61 10.07 -1.47
C PRO A 126 -6.56 9.59 -0.47
N VAL A 127 -7.02 9.04 0.66
CA VAL A 127 -6.16 8.54 1.73
C VAL A 127 -6.76 7.26 2.28
N GLY A 128 -5.93 6.22 2.29
CA GLY A 128 -6.16 4.98 3.02
C GLY A 128 -6.89 3.87 2.28
N THR A 129 -6.28 2.68 2.27
CA THR A 129 -6.79 1.47 1.60
C THR A 129 -7.96 0.81 2.36
N PRO A 130 -8.80 -0.04 1.73
CA PRO A 130 -9.83 -0.83 2.44
C PRO A 130 -9.25 -1.64 3.61
N ARG A 131 -7.99 -2.05 3.49
CA ARG A 131 -7.22 -2.74 4.54
C ARG A 131 -7.03 -1.89 5.78
N GLU A 132 -6.88 -0.58 5.65
CA GLU A 132 -6.75 0.33 6.80
C GLU A 132 -8.04 0.51 7.57
N ALA A 133 -9.20 0.48 6.90
CA ALA A 133 -10.50 0.49 7.57
C ALA A 133 -10.70 -0.77 8.43
N LEU A 134 -10.30 -1.93 7.90
CA LEU A 134 -10.32 -3.19 8.63
C LEU A 134 -9.33 -3.17 9.81
N LEU A 135 -8.10 -2.68 9.58
CA LEU A 135 -7.10 -2.53 10.65
C LEU A 135 -7.56 -1.57 11.74
N ALA A 136 -8.19 -0.45 11.39
CA ALA A 136 -8.76 0.49 12.35
C ALA A 136 -9.87 -0.16 13.18
N ALA A 137 -10.78 -0.92 12.55
CA ALA A 137 -11.84 -1.64 13.24
C ALA A 137 -11.28 -2.71 14.20
N ILE A 138 -10.28 -3.49 13.77
CA ILE A 138 -9.60 -4.48 14.61
C ILE A 138 -8.82 -3.78 15.74
N SER A 139 -8.30 -2.58 15.53
CA SER A 139 -7.52 -1.84 16.53
C SER A 139 -8.35 -1.30 17.70
N VAL A 140 -9.67 -1.12 17.53
CA VAL A 140 -10.58 -0.62 18.58
C VAL A 140 -10.55 -1.46 19.86
N PRO A 141 -10.79 -2.80 19.84
CA PRO A 141 -10.75 -3.61 21.06
C PRO A 141 -9.37 -3.61 21.73
N PHE A 142 -8.28 -3.56 20.96
CA PHE A 142 -6.93 -3.50 21.55
C PHE A 142 -6.62 -2.13 22.18
N GLY A 143 -7.05 -1.03 21.55
CA GLY A 143 -6.96 0.31 22.15
C GLY A 143 -7.76 0.40 23.46
N LEU A 144 -8.98 -0.15 23.47
CA LEU A 144 -9.80 -0.21 24.68
C LEU A 144 -9.09 -1.00 25.80
N LEU A 145 -8.56 -2.18 25.47
CA LEU A 145 -7.80 -2.99 26.41
C LEU A 145 -6.56 -2.25 26.94
N ALA A 146 -5.81 -1.57 26.08
CA ALA A 146 -4.65 -0.76 26.46
C ALA A 146 -5.04 0.37 27.44
N THR A 147 -6.16 1.04 27.16
CA THR A 147 -6.69 2.13 28.00
C THR A 147 -7.09 1.63 29.38
N VAL A 148 -7.79 0.48 29.45
CA VAL A 148 -8.17 -0.15 30.72
C VAL A 148 -6.94 -0.56 31.52
N LEU A 149 -5.98 -1.24 30.89
CA LEU A 149 -4.74 -1.68 31.54
C LEU A 149 -3.93 -0.48 32.07
N ALA A 150 -3.78 0.58 31.28
CA ALA A 150 -3.10 1.79 31.72
C ALA A 150 -3.83 2.48 32.87
N GLY A 151 -5.17 2.51 32.85
CA GLY A 151 -5.99 3.05 33.94
C GLY A 151 -5.78 2.29 35.26
N MET A 152 -5.74 0.95 35.20
CA MET A 152 -5.43 0.12 36.35
C MET A 152 -4.02 0.39 36.90
N VAL A 153 -3.02 0.53 36.02
CA VAL A 153 -1.63 0.83 36.41
C VAL A 153 -1.54 2.23 37.04
N ALA A 154 -2.20 3.23 36.46
CA ALA A 154 -2.23 4.59 37.00
C ALA A 154 -2.91 4.64 38.37
N ALA A 155 -4.05 3.95 38.54
CA ALA A 155 -4.74 3.86 39.83
C ALA A 155 -3.89 3.18 40.90
N ALA A 156 -3.23 2.06 40.56
CA ALA A 156 -2.32 1.37 41.46
C ALA A 156 -1.11 2.24 41.85
N ALA A 157 -0.55 2.99 40.89
CA ALA A 157 0.56 3.91 41.15
C ALA A 157 0.12 5.08 42.04
N ALA A 158 -1.07 5.63 41.83
CA ALA A 158 -1.63 6.69 42.66
C ALA A 158 -1.91 6.22 44.09
N ALA A 159 -2.40 4.99 44.27
CA ALA A 159 -2.62 4.41 45.60
C ALA A 159 -1.31 4.12 46.36
N ALA A 160 -0.22 3.82 45.64
CA ALA A 160 1.10 3.57 46.23
C ALA A 160 1.95 4.84 46.43
N ALA A 161 1.56 5.97 45.83
CA ALA A 161 2.33 7.21 45.88
C ALA A 161 2.15 7.91 47.23
N SER A 162 3.26 8.26 47.89
CA SER A 162 3.24 9.25 48.96
C SER A 162 2.85 10.63 48.41
N PRO A 163 2.15 11.49 49.19
CA PRO A 163 1.60 12.76 48.72
C PRO A 163 2.61 13.78 48.17
N ALA A 164 3.92 13.52 48.32
CA ALA A 164 5.01 14.36 47.82
C ALA A 164 5.57 13.93 46.45
N ALA A 165 5.13 12.83 45.84
CA ALA A 165 5.72 12.31 44.61
C ALA A 165 4.99 12.80 43.33
N PRO A 166 5.70 13.44 42.36
CA PRO A 166 5.12 13.97 41.12
C PRO A 166 4.77 12.90 40.06
N ALA A 167 4.71 11.62 40.42
CA ALA A 167 4.53 10.51 39.48
C ALA A 167 3.09 10.35 38.96
N ALA A 168 2.09 10.87 39.69
CA ALA A 168 0.68 10.74 39.34
C ALA A 168 0.27 11.41 38.00
N PRO A 169 0.65 12.66 37.67
CA PRO A 169 0.20 13.32 36.44
C PRO A 169 0.70 12.66 35.15
N ALA A 170 1.91 12.09 35.14
CA ALA A 170 2.46 11.41 33.95
C ALA A 170 1.70 10.12 33.61
N ALA A 171 1.27 9.37 34.63
CA ALA A 171 0.47 8.16 34.44
C ALA A 171 -0.91 8.49 33.86
N TRP A 172 -1.57 9.53 34.39
CA TRP A 172 -2.87 9.99 33.88
C TRP A 172 -2.78 10.58 32.47
N ALA A 173 -1.73 11.33 32.15
CA ALA A 173 -1.49 11.82 30.78
C ALA A 173 -1.37 10.68 29.77
N SER A 174 -0.73 9.57 30.15
CA SER A 174 -0.60 8.38 29.29
C SER A 174 -1.93 7.64 29.11
N VAL A 175 -2.75 7.55 30.17
CA VAL A 175 -4.13 7.04 30.07
C VAL A 175 -4.95 7.89 29.10
N ALA A 176 -4.85 9.22 29.22
CA ALA A 176 -5.54 10.14 28.32
C ALA A 176 -5.08 9.96 26.85
N ALA A 177 -3.78 9.77 26.61
CA ALA A 177 -3.24 9.50 25.28
C ALA A 177 -3.79 8.18 24.68
N LEU A 178 -3.85 7.10 25.47
CA LEU A 178 -4.40 5.81 25.04
C LEU A 178 -5.90 5.88 24.78
N ALA A 179 -6.65 6.61 25.63
CA ALA A 179 -8.07 6.87 25.41
C ALA A 179 -8.29 7.67 24.12
N ALA A 180 -7.48 8.70 23.87
CA ALA A 180 -7.53 9.49 22.63
C ALA A 180 -7.20 8.65 21.39
N MET A 181 -6.20 7.77 21.46
CA MET A 181 -5.90 6.81 20.40
C MET A 181 -7.10 5.89 20.13
N THR A 182 -7.71 5.33 21.18
CA THR A 182 -8.89 4.47 21.04
C THR A 182 -10.06 5.22 20.39
N ALA A 183 -10.34 6.44 20.85
CA ALA A 183 -11.35 7.30 20.24
C ALA A 183 -11.04 7.59 18.77
N SER A 184 -9.76 7.81 18.42
CA SER A 184 -9.35 8.02 17.03
C SER A 184 -9.62 6.80 16.14
N CYS A 185 -9.38 5.58 16.64
CA CYS A 185 -9.73 4.35 15.91
C CYS A 185 -11.24 4.21 15.71
N VAL A 186 -12.03 4.56 16.72
CA VAL A 186 -13.51 4.54 16.65
C VAL A 186 -14.02 5.56 15.63
N VAL A 187 -13.47 6.78 15.60
CA VAL A 187 -13.86 7.85 14.67
C VAL A 187 -13.39 7.56 13.24
N ALA A 188 -12.29 6.84 13.04
CA ALA A 188 -11.82 6.46 11.71
C ALA A 188 -12.87 5.65 10.93
N VAL A 189 -13.60 4.74 11.61
CA VAL A 189 -14.61 3.88 10.97
C VAL A 189 -15.75 4.68 10.30
N PRO A 190 -16.50 5.57 10.99
CA PRO A 190 -17.53 6.38 10.37
C PRO A 190 -16.98 7.41 9.38
N VAL A 191 -15.77 7.95 9.60
CA VAL A 191 -15.13 8.88 8.64
C VAL A 191 -14.85 8.17 7.31
N LEU A 192 -14.24 6.99 7.35
CA LEU A 192 -13.96 6.17 6.17
C LEU A 192 -15.26 5.71 5.48
N ARG A 193 -16.27 5.29 6.26
CA ARG A 193 -17.59 4.95 5.71
C ARG A 193 -18.26 6.14 5.02
N ARG A 194 -18.17 7.35 5.59
CA ARG A 194 -18.72 8.57 4.97
C ARG A 194 -17.96 8.95 3.71
N ALA A 195 -16.63 8.83 3.70
CA ALA A 195 -15.82 9.06 2.50
C ALA A 195 -16.23 8.11 1.36
N ALA A 196 -16.36 6.81 1.66
CA ALA A 196 -16.82 5.81 0.71
C ALA A 196 -18.23 6.13 0.15
N LYS A 197 -19.16 6.56 1.01
CA LYS A 197 -20.52 6.98 0.58
C LYS A 197 -20.52 8.22 -0.32
N ARG A 198 -19.52 9.11 -0.18
CA ARG A 198 -19.38 10.32 -1.02
C ARG A 198 -18.72 10.03 -2.36
N GLY A 199 -18.46 8.77 -2.71
CA GLY A 199 -17.74 8.42 -3.93
C GLY A 199 -16.27 8.86 -3.91
N LEU A 200 -15.75 9.30 -2.76
CA LEU A 200 -14.31 9.41 -2.55
C LEU A 200 -13.80 7.97 -2.49
N ALA A 201 -13.53 7.40 -3.66
CA ALA A 201 -13.03 6.05 -3.78
C ALA A 201 -11.81 5.92 -2.86
N LEU A 202 -11.81 4.90 -2.01
CA LEU A 202 -10.59 4.46 -1.33
C LEU A 202 -9.51 4.37 -2.42
N PRO A 203 -8.27 4.85 -2.19
CA PRO A 203 -7.23 4.81 -3.19
C PRO A 203 -7.12 3.35 -3.65
N ARG A 204 -7.60 3.11 -4.87
CA ARG A 204 -7.18 1.95 -5.62
C ARG A 204 -5.68 2.16 -5.74
N THR A 205 -4.88 1.18 -5.31
CA THR A 205 -3.44 1.21 -5.61
C THR A 205 -3.28 1.53 -7.10
N ALA A 206 -2.24 2.24 -7.54
CA ALA A 206 -2.17 2.57 -8.97
C ALA A 206 -2.16 1.29 -9.83
N ALA A 207 -1.71 0.16 -9.26
CA ALA A 207 -1.90 -1.17 -9.81
C ALA A 207 -3.37 -1.58 -10.02
N ALA A 208 -4.24 -1.39 -9.03
CA ALA A 208 -5.67 -1.67 -9.14
C ALA A 208 -6.39 -0.65 -10.03
N GLU A 209 -5.93 0.59 -10.10
CA GLU A 209 -6.43 1.59 -11.05
C GLU A 209 -6.07 1.21 -12.49
N ALA A 210 -4.83 0.79 -12.74
CA ALA A 210 -4.40 0.29 -14.04
C ALA A 210 -5.20 -0.95 -14.46
N GLN A 211 -5.42 -1.90 -13.53
CA GLN A 211 -6.25 -3.07 -13.80
C GLN A 211 -7.69 -2.68 -14.12
N ALA A 212 -8.31 -1.79 -13.34
CA ALA A 212 -9.66 -1.32 -13.59
C ALA A 212 -9.79 -0.58 -14.93
N ALA A 213 -8.76 0.16 -15.33
CA ALA A 213 -8.70 0.83 -16.63
C ALA A 213 -8.65 -0.19 -17.78
N VAL A 214 -7.83 -1.25 -17.66
CA VAL A 214 -7.83 -2.35 -18.63
C VAL A 214 -9.17 -3.09 -18.65
N ASP A 215 -9.75 -3.35 -17.48
CA ASP A 215 -11.04 -4.05 -17.37
C ASP A 215 -12.21 -3.25 -17.96
N SER A 216 -12.05 -1.93 -18.09
CA SER A 216 -13.01 -1.05 -18.75
C SER A 216 -12.92 -1.05 -20.27
N LEU A 217 -11.87 -1.63 -20.86
CA LEU A 217 -11.76 -1.78 -22.31
C LEU A 217 -12.79 -2.76 -22.85
N ASP A 218 -13.30 -2.43 -24.04
CA ASP A 218 -14.16 -3.32 -24.81
C ASP A 218 -13.45 -4.64 -25.10
N ARG A 219 -14.24 -5.70 -25.28
CA ARG A 219 -13.69 -7.05 -25.52
C ARG A 219 -12.85 -7.11 -26.79
N SER A 220 -13.24 -6.35 -27.83
CA SER A 220 -12.49 -6.23 -29.09
C SER A 220 -11.11 -5.62 -28.85
N ASP A 221 -11.06 -4.50 -28.14
CA ASP A 221 -9.81 -3.76 -27.88
C ASP A 221 -8.88 -4.58 -27.01
N ARG A 222 -9.42 -5.23 -25.97
CA ARG A 222 -8.67 -6.13 -25.11
C ARG A 222 -8.08 -7.30 -25.88
N ALA A 223 -8.85 -7.90 -26.79
CA ALA A 223 -8.36 -8.99 -27.64
C ALA A 223 -7.27 -8.50 -28.59
N ALA A 224 -7.43 -7.32 -29.20
CA ALA A 224 -6.45 -6.72 -30.10
C ALA A 224 -5.12 -6.43 -29.37
N VAL A 225 -5.18 -5.78 -28.20
CA VAL A 225 -3.99 -5.53 -27.37
C VAL A 225 -3.33 -6.83 -26.92
N THR A 226 -4.12 -7.85 -26.55
CA THR A 226 -3.57 -9.17 -26.16
C THR A 226 -2.82 -9.82 -27.32
N ALA A 227 -3.38 -9.76 -28.54
CA ALA A 227 -2.74 -10.30 -29.73
C ALA A 227 -1.46 -9.53 -30.10
N ASP A 228 -1.46 -8.20 -30.04
CA ASP A 228 -0.26 -7.37 -30.28
C ASP A 228 0.83 -7.65 -29.25
N VAL A 229 0.49 -7.74 -27.96
CA VAL A 229 1.46 -8.12 -26.91
C VAL A 229 2.02 -9.52 -27.16
N ALA A 230 1.19 -10.49 -27.55
CA ALA A 230 1.66 -11.84 -27.86
C ALA A 230 2.64 -11.87 -29.04
N SER A 231 2.33 -11.14 -30.12
CA SER A 231 3.21 -10.97 -31.29
C SER A 231 4.53 -10.29 -30.91
N ALA A 232 4.46 -9.23 -30.09
CA ALA A 232 5.64 -8.53 -29.61
C ALA A 232 6.54 -9.44 -28.75
N LEU A 233 5.96 -10.24 -27.85
CA LEU A 233 6.69 -11.19 -27.01
C LEU A 233 7.34 -12.30 -27.83
N ALA A 234 6.66 -12.81 -28.86
CA ALA A 234 7.25 -13.79 -29.78
C ALA A 234 8.47 -13.21 -30.51
N LEU A 235 8.36 -11.99 -31.02
CA LEU A 235 9.45 -11.30 -31.70
C LEU A 235 10.65 -11.01 -30.77
N LEU A 236 10.38 -10.62 -29.51
CA LEU A 236 11.44 -10.41 -28.51
C LEU A 236 12.20 -11.72 -28.20
N ALA A 237 11.49 -12.84 -28.13
CA ALA A 237 12.09 -14.16 -27.91
C ALA A 237 12.92 -14.62 -29.12
N GLU A 238 12.39 -14.47 -30.34
CA GLU A 238 13.11 -14.80 -31.58
C GLU A 238 14.43 -14.02 -31.70
N ARG A 239 14.42 -12.77 -31.26
CA ARG A 239 15.61 -11.90 -31.27
C ARG A 239 16.55 -12.09 -30.08
N GLY A 240 16.23 -13.01 -29.16
CA GLY A 240 17.01 -13.26 -27.95
C GLY A 240 17.02 -12.10 -26.95
N VAL A 241 16.05 -11.18 -27.02
CA VAL A 241 15.88 -10.10 -26.03
C VAL A 241 15.32 -10.66 -24.71
N ILE A 242 14.45 -11.67 -24.81
CA ILE A 242 13.95 -12.47 -23.68
C ILE A 242 14.09 -13.96 -24.01
N SER A 243 14.10 -14.81 -22.99
CA SER A 243 14.04 -16.27 -23.16
C SER A 243 12.62 -16.76 -23.49
N ASP A 244 12.50 -17.96 -24.08
CA ASP A 244 11.20 -18.61 -24.28
C ASP A 244 10.44 -18.81 -22.96
N VAL A 245 11.18 -19.09 -21.87
CA VAL A 245 10.60 -19.24 -20.53
C VAL A 245 9.99 -17.92 -20.04
N GLU A 246 10.66 -16.79 -20.28
CA GLU A 246 10.13 -15.45 -19.96
C GLU A 246 8.92 -15.11 -20.83
N ARG A 247 8.95 -15.45 -22.13
CA ARG A 247 7.81 -15.29 -23.03
C ARG A 247 6.58 -16.04 -22.51
N ASP A 248 6.71 -17.32 -22.21
CA ASP A 248 5.60 -18.17 -21.76
C ASP A 248 5.08 -17.77 -20.37
N ARG A 249 5.92 -17.15 -19.54
CA ARG A 249 5.48 -16.52 -18.29
C ARG A 249 4.73 -15.22 -18.55
N ALA A 250 5.24 -14.34 -19.41
CA ALA A 250 4.61 -13.08 -19.76
C ALA A 250 3.22 -13.29 -20.39
N LEU A 251 3.06 -14.31 -21.24
CA LEU A 251 1.77 -14.67 -21.85
C LEU A 251 0.69 -15.12 -20.85
N ARG A 252 1.08 -15.57 -19.65
CA ARG A 252 0.15 -15.97 -18.58
C ARG A 252 -0.17 -14.83 -17.62
N ALA A 253 0.59 -13.74 -17.66
CA ALA A 253 0.37 -12.61 -16.79
C ALA A 253 -0.88 -11.83 -17.24
N PRO A 254 -1.67 -11.28 -16.30
CA PRO A 254 -2.73 -10.36 -16.66
C PRO A 254 -2.16 -9.10 -17.31
N LEU A 255 -2.89 -8.54 -18.27
CA LEU A 255 -2.63 -7.20 -18.80
C LEU A 255 -2.61 -6.17 -17.65
N ALA A 256 -1.75 -5.16 -17.72
CA ALA A 256 -1.39 -4.25 -16.62
C ALA A 256 -0.58 -4.90 -15.48
N GLY A 257 0.06 -6.03 -15.75
CA GLY A 257 0.79 -6.85 -14.78
C GLY A 257 2.10 -7.44 -15.29
N LEU A 258 2.51 -7.18 -16.55
CA LEU A 258 3.70 -7.80 -17.16
C LEU A 258 4.96 -7.51 -16.32
N GLU A 259 5.18 -6.24 -15.98
CA GLU A 259 6.33 -5.82 -15.18
C GLU A 259 6.30 -6.39 -13.74
N ARG A 260 5.11 -6.53 -13.14
CA ARG A 260 4.98 -7.13 -11.79
C ARG A 260 5.32 -8.62 -11.82
N HIS A 261 4.87 -9.31 -12.86
CA HIS A 261 5.10 -10.74 -13.00
C HIS A 261 6.58 -11.04 -13.26
N ALA A 262 7.22 -10.27 -14.14
CA ALA A 262 8.66 -10.41 -14.43
C ALA A 262 9.54 -10.29 -13.17
N ARG A 263 9.39 -9.21 -12.39
CA ARG A 263 10.19 -9.01 -11.16
C ARG A 263 9.94 -10.07 -10.09
N SER A 264 8.72 -10.60 -10.00
CA SER A 264 8.41 -11.66 -9.04
C SER A 264 9.21 -12.94 -9.28
N THR A 265 9.67 -13.14 -10.52
CA THR A 265 10.47 -14.31 -10.91
C THR A 265 11.97 -14.08 -10.84
N GLU A 266 12.44 -12.84 -10.99
CA GLU A 266 13.86 -12.47 -10.89
C GLU A 266 14.41 -12.64 -9.46
N GLY A 267 13.54 -12.56 -8.45
CA GLY A 267 13.88 -12.80 -7.04
C GLY A 267 13.73 -14.25 -6.56
N ALA A 268 13.24 -15.17 -7.40
CA ALA A 268 13.13 -16.58 -7.03
C ALA A 268 14.49 -17.26 -7.27
N PRO A 269 15.23 -17.69 -6.23
CA PRO A 269 16.51 -18.36 -6.44
C PRO A 269 16.27 -19.58 -7.33
N HIS A 270 17.04 -19.68 -8.42
CA HIS A 270 17.11 -20.89 -9.23
C HIS A 270 17.53 -22.03 -8.30
N ARG A 271 16.54 -22.79 -7.81
CA ARG A 271 16.80 -24.08 -7.16
C ARG A 271 17.18 -25.02 -8.29
N ALA A 272 18.49 -25.18 -8.46
CA ALA A 272 19.09 -26.24 -9.25
C ALA A 272 18.74 -27.61 -8.65
#